data_AF-A0A953Q097-F1
#
_entry.id   AF-A0A953Q097-F1
#
_cell.length_a   1.000
_cell.length_b   1.000
_cell.length_c   1.000
_cell.angle_alpha   90.00
_cell.angle_beta   90.00
_cell.angle_gamma   90.00
#
_symmetry.space_group_name_H-M   'P 1'
#
loop_
_entity.id
_entity.type
_entity.pdbx_description
1 polymer ?
#
loop_
_entity_poly.entity_id
_entity_poly.type
_entity_poly.pdbx_seq_one_letter_code
_entity_poly.pdbx_strand_id
1 'polypeptide(L)'
;MHSLLPWVLFNLVVLALLALDLGAFHRRAHPLGLREAAAWSAFWIVLSLAFNLAIYFWLGPQAAVEFFTGYLLEKSLSADNIFVFAAIFGYMAVLDEYQHRVLFWGVLGALVLRGLFILAGVELVQHFEWVLYVFGVFLVVTGARLLPKSR
;
A
#
# COMPACT_ATOMS: atom_id res chain seq x y z
N MET A 1 -24.78 -6.29 -20.27
CA MET A 1 -23.61 -7.18 -20.38
C MET A 1 -22.39 -6.41 -19.92
N HIS A 2 -22.00 -6.57 -18.65
CA HIS A 2 -20.76 -5.95 -18.17
C HIS A 2 -19.59 -6.60 -18.91
N SER A 3 -18.93 -5.85 -19.79
CA SER A 3 -17.73 -6.35 -20.44
C SER A 3 -16.67 -6.54 -19.35
N LEU A 4 -16.23 -7.78 -19.15
CA LEU A 4 -15.14 -8.10 -18.21
C LEU A 4 -13.78 -7.60 -18.74
N LEU A 5 -13.75 -7.18 -20.01
CA LEU A 5 -12.57 -6.79 -20.77
C LEU A 5 -11.77 -5.63 -20.14
N PRO A 6 -12.40 -4.52 -19.66
CA PRO A 6 -11.66 -3.44 -19.00
C PRO A 6 -11.01 -3.88 -17.68
N TRP A 7 -11.67 -4.78 -16.93
CA TRP A 7 -11.13 -5.31 -15.67
C TRP A 7 -9.95 -6.24 -15.91
N VAL A 8 -10.03 -7.10 -16.92
CA VAL A 8 -8.93 -7.98 -17.32
C VAL A 8 -7.75 -7.15 -17.84
N LEU A 9 -8.01 -6.16 -18.69
CA LEU A 9 -6.97 -5.27 -19.23
C LEU A 9 -6.30 -4.45 -18.11
N PHE A 10 -7.08 -3.88 -17.19
CA PHE A 10 -6.55 -3.14 -16.04
C PHE A 10 -5.64 -4.00 -15.17
N ASN A 11 -6.06 -5.22 -14.81
CA ASN A 11 -5.24 -6.14 -14.03
C ASN A 11 -3.96 -6.55 -14.79
N LEU A 12 -4.05 -6.81 -16.09
CA LEU A 12 -2.88 -7.11 -16.92
C LEU A 12 -1.87 -5.96 -16.95
N VAL A 13 -2.34 -4.72 -17.11
CA VAL A 13 -1.48 -3.53 -17.08
C VAL A 13 -0.83 -3.37 -15.71
N VAL A 14 -1.59 -3.51 -14.62
CA VAL A 14 -1.06 -3.43 -13.25
C VAL A 14 0.01 -4.49 -13.02
N LEU A 15 -0.25 -5.75 -13.39
CA LEU A 15 0.71 -6.84 -13.25
C LEU A 15 1.97 -6.61 -14.10
N ALA A 16 1.83 -6.07 -15.31
CA ALA A 16 2.96 -5.76 -16.19
C ALA A 16 3.82 -4.61 -15.63
N LEU A 17 3.19 -3.54 -15.13
CA LEU A 17 3.89 -2.44 -14.47
C LEU A 17 4.61 -2.91 -13.21
N LEU A 18 3.96 -3.78 -12.42
CA LEU A 18 4.53 -4.34 -11.20
C LEU A 18 5.71 -5.28 -11.51
N ALA A 19 5.62 -6.08 -12.57
CA ALA A 19 6.74 -6.89 -13.06
C ALA A 19 7.91 -6.03 -13.59
N LEU A 20 7.63 -4.89 -14.22
CA LEU A 20 8.63 -3.93 -14.68
C LEU A 20 9.32 -3.22 -13.51
N ASP A 21 8.56 -2.67 -12.57
CA ASP A 21 9.07 -1.94 -11.41
C ASP A 21 9.94 -2.84 -10.52
N LEU A 22 9.49 -4.08 -10.30
CA LEU A 22 10.20 -5.06 -9.48
C LEU A 22 11.33 -5.80 -10.22
N GLY A 23 11.24 -5.96 -11.55
CA GLY A 23 12.21 -6.71 -12.36
C GLY A 23 13.33 -5.87 -12.95
N ALA A 24 13.06 -4.62 -13.34
CA ALA A 24 13.99 -3.75 -14.05
C ALA A 24 14.89 -2.91 -13.14
N PHE A 25 14.48 -2.63 -11.89
CA PHE A 25 15.28 -1.87 -10.94
C PHE A 25 16.36 -2.74 -10.25
N HIS A 26 17.23 -3.36 -11.08
CA HIS A 26 18.59 -3.66 -10.66
C HIS A 26 19.40 -2.38 -10.71
N ARG A 27 19.55 -1.66 -9.59
CA ARG A 27 20.81 -0.99 -9.18
C ARG A 27 20.56 0.05 -8.08
N ARG A 28 21.10 -0.27 -6.91
CA ARG A 28 21.59 0.66 -5.88
C ARG A 28 20.53 1.61 -5.33
N ALA A 29 19.69 1.08 -4.45
CA ALA A 29 19.07 1.88 -3.41
C ALA A 29 20.19 2.52 -2.57
N HIS A 30 20.49 3.80 -2.84
CA HIS A 30 21.17 4.60 -1.84
C HIS A 30 20.22 4.68 -0.63
N PRO A 31 20.68 4.39 0.59
CA PRO A 31 19.87 4.61 1.77
C PRO A 31 19.66 6.12 1.92
N LEU A 32 18.55 6.61 1.37
CA LEU A 32 18.09 7.97 1.60
C LEU A 32 17.87 8.09 3.11
N GLY A 33 18.56 9.05 3.76
CA GLY A 33 18.41 9.25 5.19
C GLY A 33 16.96 9.58 5.54
N LEU A 34 16.51 9.22 6.76
CA LEU A 34 15.12 9.46 7.21
C LEU A 34 14.67 10.91 7.00
N ARG A 35 15.56 11.88 7.18
CA ARG A 35 15.29 13.31 6.96
C ARG A 35 15.05 13.66 5.50
N GLU A 36 15.82 13.06 4.61
CA GLU A 36 15.69 13.25 3.16
C GLU A 36 14.43 12.59 2.63
N ALA A 37 14.13 11.35 3.07
CA ALA A 37 12.88 10.67 2.75
C ALA A 37 11.65 11.44 3.26
N ALA A 38 11.72 11.98 4.49
CA ALA A 38 10.65 12.82 5.04
C ALA A 38 10.47 14.12 4.25
N ALA A 39 11.56 14.77 3.85
CA ALA A 39 11.52 15.99 3.03
C ALA A 39 10.91 15.71 1.65
N TRP A 40 11.29 14.62 0.99
CA TRP A 40 10.68 14.20 -0.27
C TRP A 40 9.19 13.90 -0.10
N SER A 41 8.81 13.16 0.94
CA SER A 41 7.38 12.89 1.21
C SER A 41 6.60 14.18 1.45
N ALA A 42 7.13 15.11 2.24
CA ALA A 42 6.51 16.40 2.50
C ALA A 42 6.37 17.24 1.23
N PHE A 43 7.40 17.28 0.37
CA PHE A 43 7.35 17.97 -0.91
C PHE A 43 6.19 17.46 -1.78
N TRP A 44 6.06 16.13 -1.92
CA TRP A 44 4.97 15.54 -2.70
C TRP A 44 3.59 15.80 -2.08
N ILE A 45 3.47 15.76 -0.74
CA ILE A 45 2.22 16.10 -0.05
C ILE A 45 1.82 17.54 -0.34
N VAL A 46 2.74 18.50 -0.20
CA VAL A 46 2.47 19.91 -0.47
C VAL A 46 2.08 20.13 -1.93
N LEU A 47 2.77 19.47 -2.87
CA LEU A 47 2.43 19.54 -4.29
C LEU A 47 1.02 19.01 -4.59
N SER A 48 0.64 17.87 -4.00
CA SER A 48 -0.71 17.30 -4.14
C SER A 48 -1.78 18.20 -3.53
N LEU A 49 -1.51 18.83 -2.39
CA LEU A 49 -2.42 19.80 -1.76
C LEU A 49 -2.56 21.08 -2.58
N ALA A 50 -1.46 21.60 -3.15
CA ALA A 50 -1.50 22.75 -4.04
C ALA A 50 -2.31 22.45 -5.30
N PHE A 51 -2.17 21.25 -5.86
CA PHE A 51 -2.98 20.79 -6.98
C PHE A 51 -4.46 20.63 -6.59
N ASN A 52 -4.75 20.09 -5.41
CA ASN A 52 -6.12 20.02 -4.89
C ASN A 52 -6.77 21.40 -4.77
N LEU A 53 -6.01 22.40 -4.32
CA LEU A 53 -6.48 23.78 -4.25
C LEU A 53 -6.75 24.35 -5.66
N ALA A 54 -5.93 24.02 -6.65
CA ALA A 54 -6.19 24.38 -8.04
C ALA A 54 -7.50 23.74 -8.56
N ILE A 55 -7.75 22.46 -8.24
CA ILE A 55 -9.01 21.78 -8.54
C ILE A 55 -10.19 22.49 -7.87
N TYR A 56 -10.04 22.90 -6.60
CA TYR A 56 -11.08 23.61 -5.88
C TYR A 56 -11.52 24.89 -6.58
N PHE A 57 -10.57 25.66 -7.12
CA PHE A 57 -10.87 26.91 -7.83
C PHE A 57 -11.39 26.71 -9.25
N TRP A 58 -10.98 25.65 -9.96
CA TRP A 58 -11.35 25.45 -11.38
C TRP A 58 -12.54 24.51 -11.61
N LEU A 59 -12.61 23.41 -10.87
CA LEU A 59 -13.65 22.37 -11.02
C LEU A 59 -14.67 22.41 -9.87
N GLY A 60 -14.37 23.16 -8.81
CA GLY A 60 -15.26 23.38 -7.68
C GLY A 60 -15.03 22.43 -6.49
N PRO A 61 -15.80 22.62 -5.41
CA PRO A 61 -15.55 21.94 -4.13
C PRO A 61 -15.70 20.41 -4.18
N GLN A 62 -16.65 19.89 -4.97
CA GLN A 62 -16.92 18.45 -5.04
C GLN A 62 -15.74 17.68 -5.65
N ALA A 63 -15.22 18.14 -6.80
CA ALA A 63 -14.05 17.54 -7.44
C ALA A 63 -12.81 17.61 -6.54
N ALA A 64 -12.65 18.70 -5.77
CA ALA A 64 -11.56 18.82 -4.81
C ALA A 64 -11.68 17.79 -3.67
N VAL A 65 -12.87 17.59 -3.10
CA VAL A 65 -13.08 16.58 -2.06
C VAL A 65 -12.84 15.16 -2.60
N GLU A 66 -13.30 14.85 -3.81
CA GLU A 66 -13.05 13.55 -4.46
C GLU A 66 -11.55 13.30 -4.66
N PHE A 67 -10.83 14.27 -5.22
CA PHE A 67 -9.37 14.18 -5.39
C PHE A 67 -8.66 14.01 -4.04
N PHE A 68 -9.01 14.83 -3.04
CA PHE A 68 -8.36 14.79 -1.74
C PHE A 68 -8.61 13.46 -1.02
N THR A 69 -9.85 12.96 -1.09
CA THR A 69 -10.22 11.67 -0.51
C THR A 69 -9.49 10.53 -1.21
N GLY A 70 -9.44 10.53 -2.55
CA GLY A 70 -8.68 9.56 -3.33
C GLY A 70 -7.19 9.58 -2.98
N TYR A 71 -6.59 10.78 -2.94
CA TYR A 71 -5.20 10.97 -2.56
C TYR A 71 -4.89 10.42 -1.16
N LEU A 72 -5.72 10.74 -0.17
CA LEU A 72 -5.54 10.23 1.19
C LEU A 72 -5.69 8.71 1.26
N LEU A 73 -6.66 8.13 0.54
CA LEU A 73 -6.86 6.69 0.48
C LEU A 73 -5.63 5.98 -0.12
N GLU A 74 -5.12 6.47 -1.26
CA GLU A 74 -3.93 5.91 -1.91
C GLU A 74 -2.68 6.06 -1.03
N LYS A 75 -2.50 7.22 -0.40
CA LYS A 75 -1.36 7.47 0.50
C LYS A 75 -1.41 6.59 1.74
N SER A 76 -2.59 6.39 2.32
CA SER A 76 -2.81 5.54 3.50
C SER A 76 -2.56 4.07 3.18
N LEU A 77 -3.07 3.57 2.05
CA LEU A 77 -2.81 2.21 1.57
C LEU A 77 -1.31 1.96 1.34
N SER A 78 -0.59 2.95 0.81
CA SER A 78 0.86 2.84 0.59
C SER A 78 1.62 2.78 1.91
N ALA A 79 1.25 3.61 2.89
CA ALA A 79 1.88 3.66 4.20
C ALA A 79 1.63 2.38 5.02
N ASP A 80 0.41 1.84 4.97
CA ASP A 80 0.02 0.59 5.62
C ASP A 80 0.90 -0.59 5.17
N ASN A 81 1.08 -0.75 3.86
CA ASN A 81 1.92 -1.81 3.31
C ASN A 81 3.39 -1.68 3.78
N ILE A 82 3.98 -0.48 3.73
CA ILE A 82 5.38 -0.24 4.15
C ILE A 82 5.58 -0.54 5.64
N PHE A 83 4.61 -0.18 6.49
CA PHE A 83 4.68 -0.43 7.92
C PHE A 83 4.73 -1.93 8.25
N VAL A 84 3.87 -2.73 7.60
CA VAL A 84 3.86 -4.19 7.75
C VAL A 84 5.20 -4.79 7.34
N PHE A 85 5.78 -4.37 6.22
CA PHE A 85 7.09 -4.86 5.79
C PHE A 85 8.22 -4.46 6.76
N ALA A 86 8.24 -3.21 7.23
CA ALA A 86 9.24 -2.76 8.21
C ALA A 86 9.15 -3.54 9.53
N ALA A 87 7.93 -3.82 10.01
CA ALA A 87 7.70 -4.64 11.20
C ALA A 87 8.21 -6.08 11.03
N ILE A 88 7.95 -6.71 9.89
CA ILE A 88 8.42 -8.06 9.57
C ILE A 88 9.95 -8.10 9.46
N PHE A 89 10.57 -7.15 8.75
CA PHE A 89 12.03 -7.08 8.62
C PHE A 89 12.72 -6.82 9.96
N GLY A 90 12.13 -5.97 10.80
CA GLY A 90 12.61 -5.74 12.17
C GLY A 90 12.53 -7.00 13.04
N TYR A 91 11.41 -7.74 12.99
CA TYR A 91 11.24 -8.98 13.74
C TYR A 91 12.19 -10.09 13.27
N MET A 92 12.41 -10.21 11.95
CA MET A 92 13.26 -11.25 11.37
C MET A 92 14.74 -10.85 11.24
N ALA A 93 15.13 -9.66 11.69
CA ALA A 93 16.50 -9.13 11.63
C ALA A 93 17.15 -9.28 10.24
N VAL A 94 16.39 -8.97 9.18
CA VAL A 94 16.84 -9.17 7.80
C VAL A 94 17.91 -8.13 7.43
N LEU A 95 19.11 -8.59 7.10
CA LEU A 95 20.20 -7.73 6.60
C LEU A 95 19.76 -6.96 5.34
N ASP A 96 20.15 -5.69 5.25
CA ASP A 96 19.74 -4.75 4.20
C ASP A 96 19.97 -5.27 2.76
N GLU A 97 21.00 -6.09 2.56
CA GLU A 97 21.32 -6.71 1.27
C GLU A 97 20.19 -7.65 0.78
N TYR A 98 19.50 -8.34 1.70
CA TYR A 98 18.44 -9.29 1.37
C TYR A 98 17.05 -8.65 1.40
N GLN A 99 16.87 -7.46 1.99
CA GLN A 99 15.57 -6.80 2.12
C GLN A 99 14.84 -6.67 0.78
N HIS A 100 15.54 -6.30 -0.30
CA HIS A 100 14.93 -6.18 -1.62
C HIS A 100 14.37 -7.51 -2.15
N ARG A 101 15.11 -8.61 -1.96
CA ARG A 101 14.70 -9.95 -2.41
C ARG A 101 13.53 -10.47 -1.58
N VAL A 102 13.54 -10.24 -0.27
CA VAL A 102 12.44 -10.64 0.61
C VAL A 102 11.21 -9.76 0.35
N LEU A 103 11.40 -8.46 0.11
CA LEU A 103 10.33 -7.54 -0.27
C LEU A 103 9.67 -7.97 -1.58
N PHE A 104 10.46 -8.38 -2.57
CA PHE A 104 9.93 -8.88 -3.85
C PHE A 104 8.97 -10.06 -3.66
N TRP A 105 9.42 -11.11 -2.97
CA TRP A 105 8.58 -12.29 -2.70
C TRP A 105 7.42 -11.96 -1.76
N GLY A 106 7.62 -11.04 -0.81
CA GLY A 106 6.59 -10.58 0.11
C GLY A 106 5.47 -9.80 -0.57
N VAL A 107 5.79 -8.83 -1.44
CA VAL A 107 4.81 -8.05 -2.22
C VAL A 107 4.05 -8.96 -3.18
N LEU A 108 4.74 -9.85 -3.89
CA LEU A 108 4.11 -10.79 -4.81
C LEU A 108 3.17 -11.75 -4.07
N GLY A 109 3.60 -12.30 -2.93
CA GLY A 109 2.77 -13.13 -2.06
C GLY A 109 1.57 -12.38 -1.49
N ALA A 110 1.76 -11.16 -0.98
CA ALA A 110 0.70 -10.32 -0.44
C ALA A 110 -0.32 -9.92 -1.51
N LEU A 111 0.12 -9.63 -2.74
CA LEU A 111 -0.76 -9.32 -3.86
C LEU A 111 -1.62 -10.53 -4.25
N VAL A 112 -1.03 -11.73 -4.32
CA VAL A 112 -1.76 -12.98 -4.58
C VAL A 112 -2.77 -13.25 -3.47
N LEU A 113 -2.36 -13.14 -2.20
CA LEU A 113 -3.24 -13.35 -1.05
C LEU A 113 -4.39 -12.35 -1.07
N ARG A 114 -4.10 -11.07 -1.37
CA ARG A 114 -5.10 -10.00 -1.51
C ARG A 114 -6.07 -10.31 -2.65
N GLY A 115 -5.58 -10.75 -3.81
CA GLY A 115 -6.43 -11.19 -4.93
C GLY A 115 -7.32 -12.37 -4.56
N LEU A 116 -6.77 -13.36 -3.86
CA LEU A 116 -7.52 -14.53 -3.38
C LEU A 116 -8.60 -14.12 -2.37
N PHE A 117 -8.29 -13.22 -1.44
CA PHE A 117 -9.26 -12.67 -0.49
C PHE A 117 -10.36 -11.85 -1.17
N ILE A 118 -10.07 -11.11 -2.24
CA ILE A 118 -11.09 -10.39 -3.00
C ILE A 118 -11.99 -11.37 -3.75
N LEU A 119 -11.42 -12.38 -4.41
CA LEU A 119 -12.17 -13.39 -5.17
C LEU A 119 -13.03 -14.27 -4.25
N ALA A 120 -12.48 -14.71 -3.12
CA ALA A 120 -13.20 -15.51 -2.12
C ALA A 120 -14.16 -14.65 -1.26
N GLY A 121 -13.83 -13.38 -1.06
CA GLY A 121 -14.50 -12.47 -0.14
C GLY A 121 -15.87 -11.99 -0.60
N VAL A 122 -16.18 -12.02 -1.90
CA VAL A 122 -17.51 -11.59 -2.39
C VAL A 122 -18.63 -12.49 -1.83
N GLU A 123 -18.36 -13.78 -1.63
CA GLU A 123 -19.34 -14.72 -1.06
C GLU A 123 -19.16 -14.88 0.47
N LEU A 124 -17.93 -14.78 0.98
CA LEU A 124 -17.63 -14.94 2.40
C LEU A 124 -18.01 -13.72 3.25
N VAL A 125 -17.82 -12.49 2.75
CA VAL A 125 -18.10 -11.26 3.53
C VAL A 125 -19.60 -11.05 3.73
N GLN A 126 -20.45 -11.47 2.79
CA GLN A 126 -21.91 -11.37 2.94
C GLN A 126 -22.48 -12.29 4.04
N HIS A 127 -21.74 -13.30 4.48
CA HIS A 127 -22.16 -14.21 5.55
C HIS A 127 -21.35 -14.09 6.85
N PHE A 128 -20.16 -13.48 6.82
CA PHE A 128 -19.20 -13.51 7.92
C PHE A 128 -18.72 -12.12 8.39
N GLU A 129 -19.64 -11.17 8.63
CA GLU A 129 -19.30 -9.87 9.22
C GLU A 129 -18.58 -10.01 10.59
N TRP A 130 -18.86 -11.07 11.35
CA TRP A 130 -18.19 -11.35 12.63
C TRP A 130 -16.68 -11.65 12.49
N VAL A 131 -16.24 -12.17 11.34
CA VAL A 131 -14.83 -12.47 11.07
C VAL A 131 -14.00 -11.18 11.02
N LEU A 132 -14.58 -10.06 10.56
CA LEU A 132 -13.91 -8.76 10.54
C LEU A 132 -13.54 -8.30 11.96
N TYR A 133 -14.43 -8.52 12.93
CA TYR A 133 -14.14 -8.20 14.33
C TYR A 133 -13.02 -9.06 14.92
N VAL A 134 -13.01 -10.36 14.60
CA VAL A 134 -11.94 -11.27 15.06
C VAL A 134 -10.60 -10.93 14.42
N PHE A 135 -10.57 -10.64 13.13
CA PHE A 135 -9.37 -10.16 12.44
C PHE A 135 -8.91 -8.82 12.99
N GLY A 136 -9.83 -7.90 13.28
CA GLY A 136 -9.53 -6.61 13.90
C GLY A 136 -8.88 -6.77 15.28
N VAL A 137 -9.43 -7.61 16.15
CA VAL A 137 -8.84 -7.91 17.47
C VAL A 137 -7.47 -8.58 17.30
N PHE A 138 -7.34 -9.54 16.39
CA PHE A 138 -6.07 -10.20 16.11
C PHE A 138 -5.00 -9.21 15.64
N LEU A 139 -5.34 -8.27 14.76
CA LEU A 139 -4.43 -7.22 14.28
C LEU A 139 -4.04 -6.25 15.40
N VAL A 140 -4.99 -5.83 16.23
CA VAL A 140 -4.70 -4.97 17.40
C VAL A 140 -3.74 -5.66 18.37
N VAL A 141 -3.97 -6.94 18.68
CA VAL A 141 -3.09 -7.71 19.57
C VAL A 141 -1.71 -7.90 18.96
N THR A 142 -1.63 -8.21 17.66
CA THR A 142 -0.36 -8.41 16.96
C THR A 142 0.41 -7.10 16.84
N GLY A 143 -0.26 -6.00 16.50
CA GLY A 143 0.32 -4.66 16.47
C GLY A 143 0.83 -4.23 17.86
N ALA A 144 0.08 -4.52 18.92
CA ALA A 144 0.52 -4.26 20.29
C ALA A 144 1.76 -5.08 20.69
N ARG A 145 1.92 -6.31 20.16
CA ARG A 145 3.12 -7.15 20.38
C ARG A 145 4.33 -6.71 19.56
N LEU A 146 4.11 -6.02 18.45
CA LEU A 146 5.15 -5.44 17.58
C LEU A 146 5.69 -4.10 18.11
N LEU A 147 5.03 -3.47 19.10
CA LEU A 147 5.60 -2.33 19.80
C LEU A 147 6.89 -2.78 20.52
N PRO A 148 8.06 -2.22 20.16
CA PRO A 148 9.33 -2.68 20.68
C PRO A 148 9.33 -2.55 22.20
N LYS A 149 9.52 -3.68 22.87
CA LYS A 149 9.95 -3.70 24.27
C LYS A 149 11.38 -3.17 24.28
N SER A 150 11.50 -1.85 24.38
CA SER A 150 12.76 -1.14 24.60
C SER A 150 13.55 -1.86 25.70
N ARG A 151 14.65 -2.46 25.28
CA ARG A 151 15.83 -2.78 26.08
C ARG A 151 17.05 -2.44 25.26
#